data_AF-A0A968JQT1-F1
#
_entry.id   AF-A0A968JQT1-F1
#
_cell.length_a   1.000
_cell.length_b   1.000
_cell.length_c   1.000
_cell.angle_alpha   90.00
_cell.angle_beta   90.00
_cell.angle_gamma   90.00
#
_symmetry.space_group_name_H-M   'P 1'
#
loop_
_entity.id
_entity.type
_entity.pdbx_description
1 polymer ?
#
loop_
_entity_poly.entity_id
_entity_poly.type
_entity_poly.pdbx_seq_one_letter_code
_entity_poly.pdbx_strand_id
1 'polypeptide(L)'
;MQKNLSLVKQQVENLNVRAPIDGQLGMLDAEIGQSINQGQRIGQINVLSSFKIEAAVDEHYIDRVNQGLYALIEKEIDTLELKIRKVYPEVRDGRFKIDLIFTGSQ
;
A
#
# COMPACT_ATOMS: atom_id res chain seq x y z
N MET A 1 -13.29 10.44 38.69
CA MET A 1 -13.84 9.07 38.55
C MET A 1 -14.26 8.70 37.13
N GLN A 2 -14.79 9.63 36.32
CA GLN A 2 -15.19 9.34 34.92
C GLN A 2 -14.06 8.80 34.02
N LYS A 3 -12.81 9.26 34.23
CA LYS A 3 -11.62 8.80 33.47
C LYS A 3 -11.30 7.31 33.67
N ASN A 4 -11.51 6.74 34.86
CA ASN A 4 -11.26 5.31 35.07
C ASN A 4 -12.31 4.45 34.37
N LEU A 5 -13.58 4.89 34.39
CA LEU A 5 -14.65 4.17 33.71
C LEU A 5 -14.48 4.19 32.19
N SER A 6 -14.01 5.30 31.61
CA SER A 6 -13.72 5.38 30.17
C SER A 6 -12.56 4.48 29.76
N LEU A 7 -11.52 4.36 30.59
CA LEU A 7 -10.38 3.48 30.32
C LEU A 7 -10.78 2.00 30.32
N VAL A 8 -11.60 1.57 31.27
CA VAL A 8 -12.12 0.19 31.32
C VAL A 8 -12.98 -0.11 30.09
N LYS A 9 -13.83 0.84 29.67
CA LYS A 9 -14.63 0.69 28.44
C LYS A 9 -13.74 0.52 27.20
N GLN A 10 -12.69 1.33 27.05
CA GLN A 10 -11.74 1.20 25.95
C GLN A 10 -11.02 -0.15 25.95
N GLN A 11 -10.66 -0.69 27.11
CA GLN A 11 -10.03 -2.02 27.19
C GLN A 11 -10.96 -3.12 26.68
N VAL A 12 -12.25 -3.07 27.02
CA VAL A 12 -13.24 -4.02 26.52
C VAL A 12 -13.44 -3.85 25.01
N GLU A 13 -13.47 -2.62 24.49
CA GLU A 13 -13.55 -2.38 23.05
C GLU A 13 -12.32 -2.90 22.29
N ASN A 14 -11.13 -2.77 22.87
CA ASN A 14 -9.88 -3.27 22.28
C ASN A 14 -9.83 -4.81 22.17
N LEU A 15 -10.69 -5.55 22.87
CA LEU A 15 -10.83 -7.01 22.67
C LEU A 15 -11.47 -7.33 21.31
N ASN A 16 -12.21 -6.40 20.72
CA ASN A 16 -12.79 -6.54 19.40
C ASN A 16 -11.84 -5.97 18.35
N VAL A 17 -10.86 -6.76 17.92
CA VAL A 17 -9.93 -6.37 16.86
C VAL A 17 -10.68 -6.26 15.53
N ARG A 18 -10.59 -5.10 14.89
CA ARG A 18 -11.21 -4.81 13.58
C ARG A 18 -10.14 -4.49 12.54
N ALA A 19 -10.49 -4.71 11.28
CA ALA A 19 -9.70 -4.26 10.15
C ALA A 19 -9.49 -2.73 10.19
N PRO A 20 -8.25 -2.22 10.05
CA PRO A 20 -8.01 -0.77 10.01
C PRO A 20 -8.41 -0.13 8.67
N ILE A 21 -8.52 -0.92 7.60
CA ILE A 21 -8.86 -0.48 6.24
C ILE A 21 -9.71 -1.55 5.54
N ASP A 22 -10.47 -1.13 4.53
CA ASP A 22 -11.19 -2.04 3.65
C ASP A 22 -10.21 -2.80 2.72
N GLY A 23 -10.47 -4.09 2.50
CA GLY A 23 -9.67 -4.93 1.63
C GLY A 23 -9.98 -6.42 1.79
N GLN A 24 -9.16 -7.26 1.17
CA GLN A 24 -9.25 -8.71 1.28
C GLN A 24 -8.38 -9.21 2.43
N LEU A 25 -8.95 -10.02 3.33
CA LEU A 25 -8.17 -10.74 4.33
C LEU A 25 -7.28 -11.78 3.62
N GLY A 26 -5.97 -11.55 3.64
CA GLY A 26 -4.98 -12.39 2.98
C GLY A 26 -4.58 -13.59 3.84
N MET A 27 -3.91 -13.32 4.95
CA MET A 27 -3.53 -14.33 5.94
C MET A 27 -4.10 -13.94 7.29
N LEU A 28 -4.57 -14.93 8.05
CA LEU A 28 -5.05 -14.80 9.42
C LEU A 28 -4.38 -15.91 10.24
N ASP A 29 -3.37 -15.53 10.99
CA ASP A 29 -2.60 -16.42 11.88
C ASP A 29 -3.13 -16.26 13.31
N ALA A 30 -4.39 -16.65 13.51
CA ALA A 30 -5.05 -16.66 14.81
C ALA A 30 -5.93 -17.92 14.94
N GLU A 31 -5.62 -18.74 15.94
CA GLU A 31 -6.39 -19.94 16.28
C GLU A 31 -7.27 -19.72 17.52
N ILE A 32 -8.38 -20.47 17.60
CA ILE A 32 -9.27 -20.41 18.75
C ILE A 32 -8.53 -20.91 19.99
N GLY A 33 -8.50 -20.10 21.05
CA GLY A 33 -7.79 -20.42 22.29
C GLY A 33 -6.32 -19.98 22.31
N GLN A 34 -5.81 -19.42 21.21
CA GLN A 34 -4.47 -18.84 21.16
C GLN A 34 -4.40 -17.54 21.97
N SER A 35 -3.33 -17.38 22.76
CA SER A 35 -3.03 -16.12 23.43
C SER A 35 -2.35 -15.16 22.45
N ILE A 36 -2.94 -13.97 22.26
CA ILE A 36 -2.41 -12.92 21.39
C ILE A 36 -1.87 -11.77 22.24
N ASN A 37 -0.61 -11.41 22.02
CA ASN A 37 0.02 -10.29 22.72
C ASN A 37 -0.27 -8.96 22.02
N GLN A 38 -0.18 -7.86 22.77
CA GLN A 38 -0.33 -6.52 22.21
C GLN A 38 0.75 -6.26 21.15
N GLY A 39 0.33 -5.77 19.98
CA GLY A 39 1.23 -5.49 18.86
C GLY A 39 1.59 -6.72 18.01
N GLN A 40 1.10 -7.91 18.35
CA GLN A 40 1.29 -9.10 17.54
C GLN A 40 0.54 -8.96 16.20
N ARG A 41 1.24 -9.24 15.10
CA ARG A 41 0.61 -9.33 13.78
C ARG A 41 -0.13 -10.65 13.69
N ILE A 42 -1.46 -10.57 13.64
CA ILE A 42 -2.35 -11.74 13.53
C ILE A 42 -2.92 -11.92 12.12
N GLY A 43 -2.68 -10.98 11.21
CA GLY A 43 -3.14 -11.11 9.85
C GLY A 43 -2.73 -9.95 8.95
N GLN A 44 -3.14 -10.05 7.69
CA GLN A 44 -2.85 -9.07 6.65
C GLN A 44 -4.09 -8.78 5.83
N ILE A 45 -4.32 -7.50 5.57
CA ILE A 45 -5.37 -7.02 4.67
C ILE A 45 -4.70 -6.52 3.39
N ASN A 46 -5.07 -7.12 2.26
CA ASN A 46 -4.61 -6.74 0.94
C ASN A 46 -5.62 -5.80 0.29
N VAL A 47 -5.16 -4.63 -0.15
CA VAL A 47 -6.00 -3.68 -0.88
C VAL A 47 -5.98 -4.04 -2.36
N LEU A 48 -7.11 -4.50 -2.89
CA LEU A 48 -7.23 -4.89 -4.30
C LEU A 48 -7.68 -3.73 -5.22
N SER A 49 -8.06 -2.59 -4.65
CA SER A 49 -8.66 -1.48 -5.41
C SER A 49 -7.66 -0.52 -6.03
N SER A 50 -6.38 -0.57 -5.63
CA SER A 50 -5.36 0.34 -6.14
C SER A 50 -4.08 -0.41 -6.46
N PHE A 51 -3.82 -0.53 -7.76
CA PHE A 51 -2.54 -1.02 -8.26
C PHE A 51 -1.68 0.17 -8.68
N LYS A 52 -0.39 0.07 -8.38
CA LYS A 52 0.64 0.96 -8.91
C LYS A 52 1.69 0.12 -9.64
N ILE A 53 2.34 0.71 -10.62
CA ILE A 53 3.49 0.12 -11.30
C ILE A 53 4.75 0.79 -10.75
N GLU A 54 5.71 -0.01 -10.30
CA GLU A 54 7.06 0.47 -9.97
C GLU A 54 7.98 0.15 -11.15
N ALA A 55 8.69 1.16 -11.66
CA ALA A 55 9.65 0.98 -12.74
C ALA A 55 11.01 1.58 -12.35
N ALA A 56 12.08 0.94 -12.81
CA ALA A 56 13.45 1.44 -12.69
C ALA A 56 13.86 2.09 -14.00
N VAL A 57 14.25 3.36 -13.95
CA VAL A 57 14.65 4.16 -15.11
C VAL A 57 16.13 4.51 -14.98
N ASP A 58 16.84 4.58 -16.11
CA ASP A 58 18.24 4.93 -16.17
C ASP A 58 18.49 6.36 -15.67
N GLU A 59 19.53 6.56 -14.84
CA GLU A 59 19.87 7.85 -14.22
C GLU A 59 20.06 8.98 -15.24
N HIS A 60 20.45 8.67 -16.47
CA HIS A 60 20.61 9.65 -17.55
C HIS A 60 19.31 10.42 -17.88
N TYR A 61 18.16 9.92 -17.45
CA TYR A 61 16.86 10.55 -17.63
C TYR A 61 16.30 11.20 -16.37
N ILE A 62 17.03 11.20 -15.25
CA ILE A 62 16.51 11.67 -13.96
C ILE A 62 16.01 13.12 -14.00
N ASP A 63 16.72 14.01 -14.71
CA ASP A 63 16.32 15.42 -14.86
C ASP A 63 15.10 15.62 -15.77
N ARG A 64 14.85 14.65 -16.66
CA ARG A 64 13.74 14.70 -17.62
C ARG A 64 12.47 14.08 -17.06
N VAL A 65 12.59 13.14 -16.14
CA VAL A 65 11.46 12.39 -15.59
C VAL A 65 10.91 13.09 -14.35
N ASN A 66 9.76 13.72 -14.54
CA ASN A 66 9.08 14.49 -13.50
C ASN A 66 7.71 13.92 -13.16
N GLN A 67 7.22 14.24 -11.97
CA GLN A 67 5.86 13.90 -11.57
C GLN A 67 4.86 14.48 -12.57
N GLY A 68 3.87 13.67 -12.93
CA GLY A 68 2.78 14.06 -13.82
C GLY A 68 3.01 13.79 -15.30
N LEU A 69 4.18 13.30 -15.70
CA LEU A 69 4.38 12.78 -17.04
C LEU A 69 3.49 11.57 -17.31
N TYR A 70 3.02 11.47 -18.54
CA TYR A 70 2.25 10.33 -19.03
C TYR A 70 3.18 9.24 -19.55
N ALA A 71 2.76 8.00 -19.37
CA ALA A 71 3.43 6.83 -19.90
C ALA A 71 2.38 5.88 -20.50
N LEU A 72 2.79 5.12 -21.50
CA LEU A 72 1.98 4.06 -22.10
C LEU A 72 2.64 2.73 -21.75
N ILE A 73 1.84 1.78 -21.27
CA ILE A 73 2.28 0.40 -21.16
C ILE A 73 1.55 -0.42 -22.21
N GLU A 74 2.33 -1.00 -23.13
CA GLU A 74 1.82 -1.95 -24.10
C GLU A 74 1.76 -3.33 -23.44
N LYS A 75 0.56 -3.89 -23.34
CA LYS A 75 0.33 -5.32 -23.14
C LYS A 75 0.05 -5.95 -24.51
N GLU A 76 0.20 -7.27 -24.62
CA GLU A 76 0.03 -8.01 -25.88
C GLU A 76 -1.28 -7.70 -26.63
N ILE A 77 -2.33 -7.27 -25.92
CA ILE A 77 -3.67 -7.04 -26.48
C ILE A 77 -4.15 -5.59 -26.28
N ASP A 78 -3.60 -4.83 -25.33
CA ASP A 78 -4.09 -3.50 -24.95
C ASP A 78 -2.97 -2.53 -24.55
N THR A 79 -3.12 -1.25 -24.87
CA THR A 79 -2.26 -0.18 -24.35
C THR A 79 -2.97 0.53 -23.20
N LEU A 80 -2.33 0.58 -22.03
CA LEU A 80 -2.88 1.27 -20.86
C LEU A 80 -2.13 2.58 -20.63
N GLU A 81 -2.90 3.64 -20.40
CA GLU A 81 -2.36 4.95 -20.03
C GLU A 81 -2.05 5.02 -18.54
N LEU A 82 -0.87 5.53 -18.25
CA LEU A 82 -0.31 5.68 -16.92
C LEU A 82 0.15 7.13 -16.72
N LYS A 83 0.27 7.53 -15.47
CA LYS A 83 0.88 8.79 -15.07
C LYS A 83 1.85 8.57 -13.93
N ILE A 84 2.99 9.25 -13.99
CA ILE A 84 3.98 9.23 -12.91
C ILE A 84 3.40 9.96 -11.71
N ARG A 85 3.18 9.22 -10.62
CA ARG A 85 2.69 9.76 -9.35
C ARG A 85 3.85 10.22 -8.47
N LYS A 86 4.97 9.51 -8.49
CA LYS A 86 6.13 9.82 -7.64
C LYS A 86 7.43 9.41 -8.31
N VAL A 87 8.45 10.24 -8.15
CA VAL A 87 9.82 9.98 -8.58
C VAL A 87 10.68 9.88 -7.32
N TYR A 88 11.49 8.83 -7.22
CA TYR A 88 12.47 8.66 -6.16
C TYR A 88 13.84 9.02 -6.74
N PRO A 89 14.42 10.17 -6.36
CA PRO A 89 15.67 10.64 -6.96
C PRO A 89 16.91 9.88 -6.49
N GLU A 90 16.75 8.93 -5.56
CA GLU A 90 17.84 8.06 -5.12
C GLU A 90 18.25 7.10 -6.24
N VAL A 91 19.49 7.26 -6.71
CA VAL A 91 20.08 6.37 -7.72
C VAL A 91 20.79 5.21 -7.03
N ARG A 92 20.51 3.98 -7.51
CA ARG A 92 21.23 2.75 -7.16
C ARG A 92 21.50 1.96 -8.44
N ASP A 93 22.72 1.46 -8.60
CA ASP A 93 23.13 0.69 -9.78
C ASP A 93 22.83 1.40 -11.12
N GLY A 94 23.01 2.72 -11.16
CA GLY A 94 22.77 3.56 -12.34
C GLY A 94 21.29 3.76 -12.71
N ARG A 95 20.36 3.40 -11.80
CA ARG A 95 18.92 3.56 -12.02
C ARG A 95 18.23 4.20 -10.84
N PHE A 96 17.12 4.88 -11.10
CA PHE A 96 16.24 5.45 -10.09
C PHE A 96 14.83 4.88 -10.24
N LYS A 97 14.03 4.98 -9.18
CA LYS A 97 12.68 4.39 -9.14
C LYS A 97 11.60 5.42 -9.42
N ILE A 98 10.54 4.99 -10.11
CA ILE A 98 9.32 5.76 -10.29
C ILE A 98 8.08 4.91 -9.97
N ASP A 99 7.08 5.56 -9.38
CA ASP A 99 5.75 5.00 -9.18
C ASP A 99 4.78 5.59 -10.22
N LEU A 100 4.14 4.70 -10.99
CA LEU A 100 3.10 5.05 -11.95
C LEU A 100 1.72 4.57 -11.47
N ILE A 101 0.69 5.35 -11.81
CA ILE A 101 -0.71 5.02 -11.57
C ILE A 101 -1.48 5.01 -12.89
N PHE A 102 -2.51 4.17 -12.97
CA PHE A 102 -3.42 4.11 -14.12
C PHE A 102 -4.27 5.37 -14.20
N THR A 103 -4.32 5.99 -15.39
CA THR A 103 -5.18 7.15 -15.67
C THR A 103 -6.45 6.78 -16.42
N GLY A 104 -6.45 5.64 -17.12
CA GLY A 104 -7.67 5.07 -17.68
C GLY A 104 -8.56 4.48 -16.59
N SER A 105 -9.86 4.74 -16.68
CA SER A 105 -10.87 4.02 -15.92
C SER A 105 -10.73 2.52 -16.19
N GLN A 106 -10.60 1.70 -15.15
CA GLN A 106 -10.76 0.25 -15.28
C GLN A 106 -12.17 -0.10 -15.74
#